data_AF-D0R473-F1
#
_entry.id   AF-D0R473-F1
#
_cell.length_a   1.000
_cell.length_b   1.000
_cell.length_c   1.000
_cell.angle_alpha   90.00
_cell.angle_beta   90.00
_cell.angle_gamma   90.00
#
_symmetry.space_group_name_H-M   'P 1'
#
loop_
_entity.id
_entity.type
_entity.pdbx_description
1 polymer ?
#
loop_
_entity_poly.entity_id
_entity_poly.type
_entity_poly.pdbx_seq_one_letter_code
_entity_poly.pdbx_strand_id
1 'polypeptide(L)' 'MTEVPTITLNDGNKMPLLGLGVFQIPDHEKARQTVEMALANGYRMIDTAEVYEN' A
#
# COMPACT_ATOMS: atom_id res chain seq x y z
N MET A 1 -16.98 -7.86 -4.09
CA MET A 1 -15.72 -7.20 -3.68
C MET A 1 -16.11 -5.96 -2.90
N THR A 2 -15.62 -5.81 -1.69
CA THR A 2 -15.90 -4.65 -0.84
C THR A 2 -14.99 -3.51 -1.28
N GLU A 3 -15.54 -2.36 -1.67
CA GLU A 3 -14.73 -1.17 -1.95
C GLU A 3 -14.15 -0.60 -0.64
N VAL A 4 -12.86 -0.29 -0.66
CA VAL A 4 -12.19 0.44 0.44
C VAL A 4 -12.63 1.91 0.37
N PRO A 5 -13.22 2.48 1.43
CA PRO A 5 -13.59 3.89 1.44
C PRO A 5 -12.36 4.79 1.31
N THR A 6 -12.56 5.97 0.70
CA THR A 6 -11.53 7.00 0.55
C THR A 6 -11.85 8.23 1.37
N ILE A 7 -10.83 8.94 1.85
CA ILE A 7 -10.94 10.29 2.39
C ILE A 7 -10.45 11.31 1.36
N THR A 8 -11.04 12.50 1.34
CA THR A 8 -10.56 13.63 0.54
C THR A 8 -9.55 14.44 1.32
N LEU A 9 -8.35 14.61 0.77
CA LEU A 9 -7.28 15.43 1.33
C LEU A 9 -7.58 16.93 1.10
N ASN A 10 -6.79 17.81 1.75
CA ASN A 10 -6.98 19.26 1.67
C ASN A 10 -6.75 19.86 0.27
N ASP A 11 -6.08 19.12 -0.61
CA ASP A 11 -5.83 19.46 -2.01
C ASP A 11 -6.85 18.85 -2.99
N GLY A 12 -7.86 18.15 -2.47
CA GLY A 12 -8.93 17.50 -3.25
C GLY A 12 -8.60 16.09 -3.73
N ASN A 13 -7.39 15.58 -3.50
CA ASN A 13 -7.03 14.21 -3.85
C ASN A 13 -7.76 13.19 -2.95
N LYS A 14 -8.06 12.01 -3.50
CA LYS A 14 -8.69 10.91 -2.74
C LYS A 14 -7.64 9.91 -2.28
N MET A 15 -7.61 9.64 -0.98
CA MET A 15 -6.69 8.68 -0.37
C MET A 15 -7.48 7.49 0.20
N PRO A 16 -7.14 6.23 -0.13
CA PRO A 16 -7.75 5.07 0.51
C PRO A 16 -7.52 5.07 2.02
N LEU A 17 -8.54 4.70 2.80
CA LEU A 17 -8.41 4.61 4.27
C LEU A 17 -7.66 3.36 4.74
N LEU A 18 -7.49 2.36 3.87
CA LEU A 18 -6.74 1.13 4.13
C LEU A 18 -5.59 1.01 3.13
N GLY A 19 -4.39 0.79 3.65
CA GLY A 19 -3.18 0.55 2.87
C GLY A 19 -2.33 -0.58 3.45
N LEU A 20 -1.35 -1.03 2.67
CA LEU A 20 -0.32 -1.99 3.09
C LEU A 20 0.98 -1.22 3.36
N GLY A 21 1.50 -1.33 4.59
CA GLY A 21 2.87 -0.90 4.90
C GLY A 21 3.87 -2.03 4.67
N VAL A 22 5.04 -1.71 4.11
CA VAL A 22 6.09 -2.70 3.77
C VAL A 22 7.33 -2.64 4.67
N PHE A 23 7.26 -1.96 5.83
CA PHE A 23 8.37 -1.89 6.78
C PHE A 23 8.81 -3.29 7.27
N GLN A 24 10.12 -3.49 7.44
CA GLN A 24 10.75 -4.75 7.89
C GLN A 24 10.58 -5.94 6.92
N ILE A 25 10.42 -5.68 5.63
CA ILE A 25 10.51 -6.69 4.56
C ILE A 25 11.80 -6.45 3.77
N PRO A 26 12.99 -6.84 4.27
CA PRO A 26 14.29 -6.49 3.65
C PRO A 26 14.61 -7.32 2.39
N ASP A 27 13.87 -8.40 2.17
CA ASP A 27 14.02 -9.24 0.98
C ASP A 27 13.16 -8.66 -0.16
N HIS A 28 13.81 -8.19 -1.23
CA HIS A 28 13.16 -7.50 -2.35
C HIS A 28 12.11 -8.37 -3.05
N GLU A 29 12.37 -9.68 -3.15
CA GLU A 29 11.44 -10.60 -3.80
C GLU A 29 10.21 -10.84 -2.93
N LYS A 30 10.38 -10.93 -1.60
CA LYS A 30 9.24 -10.96 -0.66
C LYS A 30 8.48 -9.64 -0.65
N ALA A 31 9.15 -8.49 -0.73
CA ALA A 31 8.51 -7.19 -0.79
C ALA A 31 7.63 -7.07 -2.05
N ARG A 32 8.18 -7.45 -3.21
CA ARG A 32 7.46 -7.53 -4.48
C ARG A 32 6.23 -8.45 -4.38
N GLN A 33 6.39 -9.68 -3.91
CA GLN A 33 5.30 -10.64 -3.75
C GLN A 33 4.21 -10.14 -2.79
N THR A 34 4.59 -9.46 -1.71
CA THR A 34 3.65 -8.90 -0.73
C THR A 34 2.79 -7.79 -1.37
N VAL A 35 3.41 -6.89 -2.14
CA VAL A 35 2.70 -5.84 -2.87
C VAL A 35 1.77 -6.44 -3.92
N GLU A 36 2.24 -7.42 -4.70
CA GLU A 36 1.41 -8.11 -5.70
C GLU A 36 0.18 -8.78 -5.09
N MET A 37 0.37 -9.45 -3.96
CA MET A 37 -0.73 -10.10 -3.24
C MET A 37 -1.74 -9.07 -2.73
N ALA A 38 -1.28 -7.94 -2.19
CA ALA A 38 -2.17 -6.88 -1.74
C ALA A 38 -2.97 -6.28 -2.90
N LEU A 39 -2.33 -6.03 -4.05
CA LEU A 39 -3.01 -5.53 -5.24
C LEU A 39 -4.07 -6.52 -5.74
N ALA A 40 -3.76 -7.83 -5.76
CA ALA A 40 -4.68 -8.91 -6.13
C ALA A 40 -5.88 -9.02 -5.18
N ASN A 41 -5.69 -8.67 -3.90
CA ASN A 41 -6.75 -8.65 -2.88
C ASN A 41 -7.48 -7.29 -2.78
N GLY A 42 -7.20 -6.35 -3.68
CA GLY A 42 -7.96 -5.10 -3.79
C GLY A 42 -7.38 -3.90 -3.04
N TYR A 43 -6.20 -4.01 -2.44
CA TYR A 43 -5.51 -2.84 -1.86
C TYR A 43 -5.13 -1.85 -2.97
N ARG A 44 -5.24 -0.56 -2.67
CA ARG A 44 -4.90 0.54 -3.60
C ARG A 44 -4.01 1.62 -2.99
N MET A 45 -3.58 1.42 -1.75
CA MET A 45 -2.58 2.27 -1.08
C MET A 45 -1.45 1.37 -0.58
N ILE A 46 -0.21 1.75 -0.93
CA ILE A 46 1.03 1.10 -0.49
C ILE A 46 1.86 2.17 0.21
N ASP A 47 2.33 1.88 1.41
CA ASP A 47 3.15 2.77 2.24
C ASP A 47 4.56 2.19 2.35
N THR A 48 5.54 2.99 1.94
CA THR A 48 6.97 2.67 1.97
C THR A 48 7.79 3.92 2.29
N ALA A 49 9.09 3.75 2.53
CA ALA A 49 10.03 4.84 2.71
C ALA A 49 11.41 4.43 2.17
N GLU A 50 12.21 5.41 1.74
CA GLU A 50 13.57 5.19 1.24
C GLU A 50 14.43 4.38 2.23
N VAL A 51 14.30 4.65 3.53
CA VAL A 51 15.04 3.95 4.60
C VAL A 51 14.64 2.48 4.78
N TYR A 52 13.57 2.01 4.15
CA TYR A 52 13.16 0.61 4.22
C TYR A 52 13.99 -0.29 3.29
N GLU A 53 14.67 0.31 2.31
CA GLU A 53 15.60 -0.34 1.37
C GLU A 53 15.02 -1.61 0.71
N ASN A 54 13.73 -1.57 0.34
CA ASN A 54 13.00 -2.72 -0.20
C ASN A 54 12.17 -2.46 -1.46
#